data_AF-A0A368UMI3-F1
#
_entry.id   AF-A0A368UMI3-F1
#
_cell.length_a   1.000
_cell.length_b   1.000
_cell.length_c   1.000
_cell.angle_alpha   90.00
_cell.angle_beta   90.00
_cell.angle_gamma   90.00
#
_symmetry.space_group_name_H-M   'P 1'
#
loop_
_entity.id
_entity.type
_entity.pdbx_description
1 polymer ?
#
loop_
_entity_poly.entity_id
_entity_poly.type
_entity_poly.pdbx_seq_one_letter_code
_entity_poly.pdbx_strand_id
1 'polypeptide(L)'
;MTFYSLLRLHKRIKSRRLKLLGLFAASHLGLRHLSVRIDPVLGCNLACRMCYYSSPEHRRSHTGIHSAEEFSEIARGLFPRAFQLIVGCGAEPTKHPHFLEFFRLARKYGVPDVGIVTN
;
A
#
# COMPACT_ATOMS: atom_id res chain seq x y z
N MET A 1 2.59 -4.13 18.00
CA MET A 1 1.21 -4.49 17.58
C MET A 1 1.28 -5.15 16.22
N THR A 2 0.57 -6.27 16.00
CA THR A 2 0.44 -6.91 14.68
C THR A 2 -0.85 -6.48 13.98
N PHE A 3 -0.93 -6.60 12.65
CA PHE A 3 -2.18 -6.33 11.92
C PHE A 3 -3.38 -7.08 12.50
N TYR A 4 -3.21 -8.36 12.82
CA TYR A 4 -4.27 -9.17 13.43
C TYR A 4 -4.71 -8.68 14.81
N SER A 5 -3.81 -8.11 15.61
CA SER A 5 -4.18 -7.52 16.90
C SER A 5 -5.11 -6.32 16.73
N LEU A 6 -4.83 -5.47 15.73
CA LEU A 6 -5.66 -4.31 15.38
C LEU A 6 -7.01 -4.75 14.79
N LEU A 7 -7.02 -5.79 13.95
CA LEU A 7 -8.24 -6.37 13.41
C LEU A 7 -9.16 -6.95 14.51
N ARG A 8 -8.58 -7.63 15.52
CA ARG A 8 -9.34 -8.12 16.68
C ARG A 8 -9.94 -6.97 17.49
N LEU A 9 -9.19 -5.89 17.73
CA LEU A 9 -9.70 -4.69 18.39
C LEU A 9 -10.87 -4.08 17.60
N HIS A 10 -10.70 -3.93 16.28
CA HIS A 10 -11.76 -3.42 15.39
C HIS A 10 -13.04 -4.28 15.44
N LYS A 11 -12.93 -5.60 15.55
CA LYS A 11 -14.07 -6.52 15.68
C LYS A 11 -14.79 -6.44 17.02
N ARG A 12 -14.06 -6.10 18.10
CA ARG A 12 -14.61 -5.89 19.46
C ARG A 12 -15.44 -4.61 19.55
N ILE A 13 -14.99 -3.54 18.90
CA ILE A 13 -15.75 -2.28 18.84
C ILE A 13 -16.92 -2.46 17.86
N LYS A 14 -18.16 -2.52 18.36
CA LYS A 14 -19.36 -2.65 17.51
C LYS A 14 -19.87 -1.31 16.97
N SER A 15 -19.72 -0.24 17.75
CA SER A 15 -20.21 1.09 17.37
C SER A 15 -19.37 1.71 16.24
N ARG A 16 -20.03 2.07 15.14
CA ARG A 16 -19.41 2.79 14.02
C ARG A 16 -18.88 4.18 14.44
N ARG A 17 -19.62 4.89 15.30
CA ARG A 17 -19.23 6.22 15.79
C ARG A 17 -17.91 6.17 16.56
N LEU A 18 -17.74 5.16 17.41
CA LEU A 18 -16.49 4.96 18.16
C LEU A 18 -15.31 4.62 17.23
N LYS A 19 -15.54 3.83 16.17
CA LYS A 19 -14.49 3.55 15.18
C LYS A 19 -14.02 4.82 14.45
N LEU A 20 -14.96 5.64 14.01
CA LEU A 20 -14.65 6.89 13.31
C LEU A 20 -13.96 7.89 14.24
N LEU A 21 -14.43 8.01 15.49
CA LEU A 21 -13.77 8.84 16.50
C LEU A 21 -12.34 8.37 16.77
N GLY A 22 -12.12 7.05 16.85
CA GLY A 22 -10.79 6.47 17.01
C GLY A 22 -9.87 6.76 15.83
N LEU A 23 -10.36 6.67 14.59
CA LEU A 23 -9.61 7.04 13.38
C LEU A 23 -9.29 8.55 13.36
N PHE A 24 -10.26 9.39 13.71
CA PHE A 24 -10.08 10.84 13.81
C PHE A 24 -8.99 11.19 14.83
N ALA A 25 -9.07 10.61 16.03
CA ALA A 25 -8.08 10.79 17.08
C ALA A 25 -6.70 10.28 16.63
N ALA A 26 -6.63 9.11 15.99
CA ALA A 26 -5.37 8.58 15.47
C ALA A 26 -4.74 9.51 14.41
N SER A 27 -5.54 10.13 13.54
CA SER A 27 -5.04 11.08 12.54
C SER A 27 -4.51 12.37 13.15
N HIS A 28 -5.19 12.91 14.17
CA HIS A 28 -4.79 14.15 14.84
C HIS A 28 -3.59 13.97 15.79
N LEU A 29 -3.51 12.82 16.45
CA LEU A 29 -2.40 12.47 17.34
C LEU A 29 -1.17 11.91 16.60
N GLY A 30 -1.22 11.83 15.26
CA GLY A 30 -0.11 11.30 14.45
C GLY A 30 0.13 9.80 14.62
N LEU A 31 -0.85 9.04 15.11
CA LEU A 31 -0.75 7.59 15.26
C LEU A 31 -0.81 6.90 13.89
N ARG A 32 -0.13 5.76 13.77
CA ARG A 32 -0.19 4.93 12.57
C ARG A 32 -1.56 4.30 12.41
N HIS A 33 -2.26 4.64 11.33
CA HIS A 33 -3.62 4.18 11.05
C HIS A 33 -3.87 3.87 9.56
N LEU A 34 -2.90 4.16 8.68
CA LEU A 34 -3.03 3.92 7.26
C LEU A 34 -2.58 2.51 6.88
N SER A 35 -3.30 1.91 5.94
CA SER A 35 -2.88 0.70 5.21
C SER A 35 -2.64 1.09 3.77
N VAL A 36 -1.38 1.21 3.37
CA VAL A 36 -0.97 1.70 2.05
C VAL A 36 -0.78 0.50 1.12
N ARG A 37 -1.41 0.54 -0.07
CA ARG A 37 -1.18 -0.39 -1.17
C ARG A 37 -0.70 0.43 -2.36
N ILE A 38 0.44 0.07 -2.95
CA ILE A 38 1.03 0.87 -4.02
C ILE A 38 1.68 0.01 -5.09
N ASP A 39 1.31 0.26 -6.34
CA ASP A 39 1.93 -0.33 -7.50
C ASP A 39 3.07 0.60 -7.97
N PRO A 40 4.34 0.15 -7.98
CA PRO A 40 5.46 0.98 -8.43
C PRO A 40 5.44 1.24 -9.94
N VAL A 41 4.74 0.39 -10.69
CA VAL A 41 4.58 0.46 -12.14
C VAL A 41 3.18 0.00 -12.49
N LEU A 42 2.54 0.66 -13.45
CA LEU A 42 1.28 0.21 -14.04
C LEU A 42 1.59 -0.76 -15.19
N GLY A 43 1.98 -1.98 -14.84
CA GLY A 43 2.24 -3.03 -15.83
C GLY A 43 2.28 -4.42 -15.23
N CYS A 44 1.95 -5.43 -16.04
CA CYS A 44 1.99 -6.84 -15.65
C CYS A 44 2.58 -7.71 -16.78
N ASN A 45 3.30 -8.77 -16.41
CA ASN A 45 3.81 -9.80 -17.32
C ASN A 45 2.80 -10.92 -17.59
N LEU A 46 1.69 -10.99 -16.83
CA LEU A 46 0.61 -11.95 -17.04
C LEU A 46 -0.65 -11.28 -17.61
N ALA A 47 -1.53 -12.12 -18.16
CA ALA A 47 -2.84 -11.74 -18.71
C ALA A 47 -3.94 -12.67 -18.16
N CYS A 48 -4.02 -12.76 -16.83
CA CYS A 48 -4.97 -13.63 -16.13
C CYS A 48 -6.42 -13.32 -16.54
N ARG A 49 -7.23 -14.37 -16.82
CA ARG A 49 -8.59 -14.24 -17.40
C ARG A 49 -9.53 -13.27 -16.68
N MET A 50 -9.41 -13.16 -15.35
CA MET A 50 -10.27 -12.29 -14.52
C MET A 50 -9.67 -10.90 -14.24
N CYS A 51 -8.43 -10.65 -14.66
CA CYS A 51 -7.71 -9.41 -14.40
C CYS A 51 -7.95 -8.41 -15.54
N TYR A 52 -7.99 -7.12 -15.23
CA TYR A 52 -8.08 -6.05 -16.23
C TYR A 52 -6.90 -6.03 -17.22
N TYR A 53 -5.72 -6.54 -16.83
CA TYR A 53 -4.58 -6.72 -17.74
C TYR A 53 -4.79 -7.81 -18.80
N SER A 54 -5.86 -8.62 -18.72
CA SER A 54 -6.27 -9.49 -19.83
C SER A 54 -6.68 -8.70 -21.07
N SER A 55 -7.22 -7.48 -20.89
CA SER A 55 -7.59 -6.61 -22.00
C SER A 55 -6.34 -6.02 -22.67
N PRO A 56 -6.15 -6.23 -23.98
CA PRO A 56 -5.07 -5.59 -24.74
C PRO A 56 -5.21 -4.07 -24.81
N GLU A 57 -6.42 -3.54 -24.72
CA GLU A 57 -6.66 -2.09 -24.69
C GLU A 57 -6.18 -1.50 -23.37
N HIS A 58 -6.54 -2.12 -22.25
CA HIS A 58 -6.08 -1.68 -20.93
C HIS A 58 -4.56 -1.72 -20.80
N ARG A 59 -3.90 -2.76 -21.30
CA ARG A 59 -2.42 -2.85 -21.32
C ARG A 59 -1.74 -1.71 -22.10
N ARG A 60 -2.41 -1.17 -23.12
CA ARG A 60 -1.87 -0.10 -23.96
C ARG A 60 -2.11 1.28 -23.37
N SER A 61 -3.25 1.51 -22.73
CA SER A 61 -3.63 2.81 -22.18
C SER A 61 -3.20 3.01 -20.73
N HIS A 62 -3.10 1.94 -19.94
CA HIS A 62 -2.81 2.00 -18.52
C HIS A 62 -1.32 1.73 -18.24
N THR A 63 -0.51 2.76 -18.55
CA THR A 63 0.94 2.74 -18.40
C THR A 63 1.39 3.84 -17.44
N GLY A 64 2.49 3.61 -16.75
CA GLY A 64 3.07 4.58 -15.83
C GLY A 64 4.14 3.91 -15.00
N ILE A 65 5.21 4.64 -14.70
CA ILE A 65 6.30 4.15 -13.86
C ILE A 65 6.67 5.27 -12.90
N HIS A 66 6.79 4.92 -11.62
CA HIS A 66 7.17 5.92 -10.63
C HIS A 66 8.67 6.19 -10.67
N SER A 67 9.07 7.45 -10.49
CA SER A 67 10.48 7.81 -10.35
C SER A 67 10.98 7.56 -8.91
N ALA A 68 12.30 7.60 -8.71
CA ALA A 68 12.90 7.48 -7.37
C ALA A 68 12.54 8.67 -6.47
N GLU A 69 12.40 9.86 -7.06
CA GLU A 69 11.93 11.07 -6.38
C GLU A 69 10.48 10.89 -5.94
N GLU A 70 9.62 10.37 -6.81
CA GLU A 70 8.22 10.09 -6.46
C GLU A 70 8.10 9.06 -5.32
N PHE A 71 8.94 8.02 -5.31
CA PHE A 71 9.00 7.07 -4.19
C PHE A 71 9.30 7.79 -2.86
N SER A 72 10.27 8.69 -2.88
CA SER A 72 10.69 9.44 -1.69
C SER A 72 9.58 10.37 -1.20
N GLU A 73 8.89 11.05 -2.11
CA GLU A 73 7.78 11.95 -1.81
C GLU A 73 6.55 11.19 -1.27
N ILE A 74 6.22 10.06 -1.86
CA ILE A 74 5.15 9.18 -1.38
C ILE A 74 5.48 8.64 0.02
N ALA A 75 6.71 8.17 0.23
CA ALA A 75 7.15 7.69 1.52
C ALA A 75 7.09 8.80 2.58
N ARG A 76 7.55 10.00 2.24
CA ARG A 76 7.49 11.19 3.12
C ARG A 76 6.06 11.54 3.53
N GLY A 77 5.12 11.48 2.59
CA GLY A 77 3.71 11.80 2.85
C GLY A 77 2.95 10.72 3.64
N LEU A 78 3.19 9.44 3.34
CA LEU A 78 2.35 8.35 3.82
C LEU A 78 2.97 7.54 4.96
N PHE A 79 4.29 7.27 4.90
CA PHE A 79 4.90 6.26 5.77
C PHE A 79 4.99 6.64 7.25
N PRO A 80 5.08 7.93 7.66
CA PRO A 80 4.96 8.29 9.07
C PRO A 80 3.64 7.83 9.71
N ARG A 81 2.55 7.78 8.92
CA ARG A 81 1.20 7.39 9.38
C ARG A 81 0.80 5.96 8.96
N ALA A 82 1.65 5.28 8.20
CA ALA A 82 1.40 3.92 7.72
C ALA A 82 1.62 2.88 8.83
N PHE A 83 0.60 2.09 9.12
CA PHE A 83 0.73 0.87 9.88
C PHE A 83 1.15 -0.30 8.99
N GLN A 84 0.59 -0.36 7.77
CA GLN A 84 0.87 -1.40 6.78
C GLN A 84 1.29 -0.79 5.44
N LEU A 85 2.28 -1.40 4.78
CA LEU A 85 2.62 -1.18 3.38
C LEU A 85 2.56 -2.50 2.62
N ILE A 86 1.80 -2.54 1.53
CA ILE A 86 1.82 -3.63 0.56
C ILE A 86 2.26 -3.06 -0.79
N VAL A 87 3.37 -3.57 -1.32
CA VAL A 87 3.84 -3.20 -2.67
C VAL A 87 3.20 -4.16 -3.68
N GLY A 88 2.60 -3.62 -4.73
CA GLY A 88 1.70 -4.34 -5.64
C GLY A 88 0.24 -4.29 -5.19
N CYS A 89 -0.63 -4.96 -5.95
CA CYS A 89 -2.04 -5.36 -5.71
C CYS A 89 -2.83 -5.23 -7.01
N GLY A 90 -2.54 -4.21 -7.81
CA GLY A 90 -3.16 -4.00 -9.11
C GLY A 90 -2.27 -4.48 -10.25
N ALA A 91 -0.99 -4.18 -10.18
CA ALA A 91 0.01 -4.49 -11.19
C ALA A 91 1.07 -5.45 -10.63
N GLU A 92 2.00 -5.88 -11.49
CA GLU A 92 3.13 -6.71 -11.05
C GLU A 92 4.27 -5.80 -10.57
N PRO A 93 4.51 -5.69 -9.26
CA PRO A 93 5.51 -4.76 -8.74
C PRO A 93 6.93 -5.09 -9.21
N THR A 94 7.26 -6.35 -9.47
CA THR A 94 8.60 -6.77 -9.89
C THR A 94 8.97 -6.32 -11.31
N LYS A 95 8.01 -5.80 -12.08
CA LYS A 95 8.28 -5.16 -13.38
C LYS A 95 9.05 -3.84 -13.24
N HIS A 96 9.05 -3.23 -12.06
CA HIS A 96 9.80 -2.00 -11.81
C HIS A 96 11.24 -2.33 -11.36
N PRO A 97 12.31 -1.82 -12.01
CA PRO A 97 13.69 -2.19 -11.69
C PRO A 97 14.12 -1.87 -10.25
N HIS A 98 13.50 -0.84 -9.67
CA HIS A 98 13.78 -0.37 -8.30
C HIS A 98 12.64 -0.65 -7.30
N PHE A 99 11.75 -1.61 -7.53
CA PHE A 99 10.60 -1.86 -6.64
C PHE A 99 10.99 -2.10 -5.16
N LEU A 100 12.20 -2.63 -4.92
CA LEU A 100 12.75 -2.85 -3.59
C LEU A 100 12.92 -1.56 -2.77
N GLU A 101 12.96 -0.40 -3.42
CA GLU A 101 13.18 0.88 -2.76
C GLU A 101 12.04 1.24 -1.81
N PHE A 102 10.79 0.86 -2.12
CA PHE A 102 9.68 1.02 -1.17
C PHE A 102 9.91 0.27 0.14
N PHE A 103 10.54 -0.91 0.11
CA PHE A 103 10.86 -1.67 1.33
C PHE A 103 11.98 -1.01 2.12
N ARG A 104 12.98 -0.43 1.44
CA ARG A 104 14.05 0.35 2.10
C ARG A 104 13.48 1.58 2.80
N LEU A 105 12.65 2.34 2.10
CA LEU A 105 11.95 3.50 2.64
C LEU A 105 11.04 3.10 3.80
N ALA A 106 10.25 2.02 3.67
CA ALA A 106 9.38 1.55 4.74
C ALA A 106 10.15 1.19 6.02
N ARG A 107 11.32 0.54 5.87
CA ARG A 107 12.23 0.26 6.99
C ARG A 107 12.76 1.55 7.61
N LYS A 108 13.21 2.51 6.80
CA LYS A 108 13.70 3.82 7.26
C LYS A 108 12.65 4.59 8.06
N TYR A 109 11.39 4.55 7.63
CA TYR A 109 10.27 5.18 8.33
C TYR A 109 9.67 4.32 9.44
N GLY A 110 10.18 3.10 9.69
CA GLY A 110 9.70 2.21 10.73
C GLY A 110 8.25 1.73 10.54
N VAL A 111 7.84 1.44 9.30
CA VAL A 111 6.51 0.89 9.01
C VAL A 111 6.40 -0.53 9.62
N PRO A 112 5.42 -0.79 10.51
CA PRO A 112 5.38 -2.05 11.27
C PRO A 112 5.12 -3.32 10.46
N ASP A 113 4.28 -3.25 9.43
CA ASP A 113 3.84 -4.40 8.65
C ASP A 113 4.08 -4.14 7.16
N VAL A 114 4.98 -4.88 6.54
CA VAL A 114 5.41 -4.65 5.16
C VAL A 114 5.33 -5.95 4.38
N GLY A 115 4.67 -5.92 3.23
CA GLY A 115 4.48 -7.08 2.36
C GLY A 115 4.51 -6.74 0.88
N ILE A 116 4.44 -7.79 0.07
CA ILE A 116 4.35 -7.72 -1.39
C ILE A 116 3.20 -8.58 -1.87
N VAL A 117 2.52 -8.16 -2.93
CA VAL A 117 1.63 -9.01 -3.72
C VAL A 117 2.25 -9.13 -5.12
N THR A 118 2.61 -10.35 -5.50
CA THR A 118 3.24 -10.70 -6.78
C THR A 118 2.60 -11.99 -7.30
N ASN A 119 2.66 -12.20 -8.61
CA ASN A 119 1.95 -13.27 -9.30
C ASN A 119 2.61 -14.66 -9.28
#